data_AF-A0A9E2E137-F1
#
_entry.id   AF-A0A9E2E137-F1
#
_cell.length_a   1.000
_cell.length_b   1.000
_cell.length_c   1.000
_cell.angle_alpha   90.00
_cell.angle_beta   90.00
_cell.angle_gamma   90.00
#
_symmetry.space_group_name_H-M   'P 1'
#
loop_
_entity.id
_entity.type
_entity.pdbx_description
1 polymer ?
#
loop_
_entity_poly.entity_id
_entity_poly.type
_entity_poly.pdbx_seq_one_letter_code
_entity_poly.pdbx_strand_id
1 'polypeptide(L)'
;MISTLLTMGVKKPLGKGNKSKAQDKETQIIRQCALCETEYDQKGIKTIEKKEGVSLMHCTCKTCHGAVLVLLASTPVGMTSVGMITDLTVKDIKQLKGKDPITEDDVLAFHQFVQQKQPSFLKYISDS
;
A
#
# COMPACT_ATOMS: atom_id res chain seq x y z
N MET A 1 34.35 -6.74 -34.27
CA MET A 1 33.72 -7.45 -35.40
C MET A 1 33.19 -8.79 -34.88
N ILE A 2 31.86 -8.95 -34.99
CA ILE A 2 31.09 -10.20 -35.17
C ILE A 2 31.26 -11.30 -34.10
N SER A 3 30.20 -11.55 -33.31
CA SER A 3 29.36 -12.74 -33.54
C SER A 3 28.07 -12.72 -32.70
N THR A 4 26.97 -12.89 -33.42
CA THR A 4 25.58 -13.01 -33.00
C THR A 4 25.27 -14.43 -32.55
N LEU A 5 24.41 -14.61 -31.53
CA LEU A 5 23.42 -15.71 -31.53
C LEU A 5 22.32 -15.45 -30.48
N LEU A 6 21.15 -15.04 -30.99
CA LEU A 6 19.86 -15.32 -30.38
C LEU A 6 19.67 -16.83 -30.26
N THR A 7 19.15 -17.31 -29.12
CA THR A 7 17.99 -18.23 -29.18
C THR A 7 17.03 -17.94 -28.03
N MET A 8 15.77 -17.77 -28.41
CA MET A 8 14.60 -17.72 -27.56
C MET A 8 14.40 -19.08 -26.89
N GLY A 9 14.16 -19.09 -25.58
CA GLY A 9 13.69 -20.26 -24.84
C GLY A 9 12.35 -19.96 -24.19
N VAL A 10 11.26 -20.42 -24.81
CA VAL A 10 9.88 -20.33 -24.30
C VAL A 10 9.65 -21.34 -23.18
N LYS A 11 9.12 -20.84 -22.06
CA LYS A 11 8.29 -21.45 -20.98
C LYS A 11 8.63 -22.86 -20.45
N LYS A 12 8.82 -22.91 -19.12
CA LYS A 12 8.44 -24.05 -18.27
C LYS A 12 7.60 -23.55 -17.08
N PRO A 13 6.45 -24.14 -16.75
CA PRO A 13 5.65 -23.72 -15.61
C PRO A 13 6.22 -24.37 -14.34
N LEU A 14 6.80 -23.56 -13.46
CA LEU A 14 7.05 -23.93 -12.06
C LEU A 14 5.77 -23.54 -11.31
N GLY A 15 4.86 -24.47 -11.03
CA GLY A 15 5.07 -25.47 -9.97
C GLY A 15 4.37 -24.92 -8.72
N LYS A 16 3.17 -25.46 -8.43
CA LYS A 16 2.31 -25.05 -7.30
C LYS A 16 3.09 -25.19 -5.98
N GLY A 17 3.56 -24.06 -5.44
CA GLY A 17 4.19 -23.95 -4.12
C GLY A 17 3.17 -23.55 -3.06
N ASN A 18 3.06 -24.36 -2.02
CA ASN A 18 2.11 -24.31 -0.92
C ASN A 18 2.22 -23.01 -0.08
N LYS A 19 1.18 -22.16 -0.09
CA LYS A 19 1.15 -20.81 0.54
C LYS A 19 0.69 -20.82 2.01
N SER A 20 1.35 -21.55 2.91
CA SER A 20 0.71 -21.83 4.22
C SER A 20 1.59 -21.78 5.47
N LYS A 21 2.80 -21.19 5.44
CA LYS A 21 3.60 -21.04 6.69
C LYS A 21 4.27 -19.69 6.93
N ALA A 22 4.54 -18.89 5.88
CA ALA A 22 5.16 -17.57 6.03
C ALA A 22 4.15 -16.42 6.21
N GLN A 23 2.85 -16.71 6.08
CA GLN A 23 1.78 -15.70 6.14
C GLN A 23 1.28 -15.49 7.58
N ASP A 24 1.55 -16.42 8.50
CA ASP A 24 0.94 -16.46 9.83
C ASP A 24 1.68 -15.65 10.90
N LYS A 25 2.96 -15.28 10.69
CA LYS A 25 3.73 -14.51 11.70
C LYS A 25 3.53 -12.99 11.57
N GLU A 26 3.43 -12.48 10.35
CA GLU A 26 3.30 -11.04 10.08
C GLU A 26 1.91 -10.50 10.49
N THR A 27 0.86 -11.29 10.29
CA THR A 27 -0.51 -10.94 10.71
C THR A 27 -0.69 -10.94 12.22
N GLN A 28 0.22 -11.56 12.99
CA GLN A 28 0.13 -11.56 14.45
C GLN A 28 0.54 -10.23 15.08
N ILE A 29 1.23 -9.35 14.35
CA ILE A 29 1.71 -8.05 14.86
C ILE A 29 0.58 -7.02 14.94
N ILE A 30 -0.38 -7.06 14.01
CA ILE A 30 -1.48 -6.09 13.92
C ILE A 30 -2.78 -6.81 14.24
N ARG A 31 -3.16 -6.84 15.51
CA ARG A 31 -4.36 -7.54 15.99
C ARG A 31 -5.56 -6.64 16.21
N GLN A 32 -5.36 -5.44 16.74
CA GLN A 32 -6.43 -4.53 17.15
C GLN A 32 -6.48 -3.27 16.29
N CYS A 33 -7.70 -2.78 16.08
CA CYS A 33 -7.93 -1.53 15.37
C CYS A 33 -7.41 -0.34 16.17
N ALA A 34 -6.57 0.51 15.56
CA ALA A 34 -6.03 1.71 16.20
C ALA A 34 -7.08 2.80 16.50
N LEU A 35 -8.33 2.62 16.07
CA LEU A 35 -9.42 3.60 16.23
C LEU A 35 -10.47 3.17 17.25
N CYS A 36 -10.80 1.88 17.33
CA CYS A 36 -11.86 1.38 18.20
C CYS A 36 -11.47 0.12 18.98
N GLU A 37 -10.19 -0.27 18.92
CA GLU A 37 -9.56 -1.38 19.65
C GLU A 37 -10.14 -2.78 19.38
N THR A 38 -11.16 -2.89 18.54
CA THR A 38 -11.73 -4.17 18.13
C THR A 38 -10.71 -4.97 17.33
N GLU A 39 -10.66 -6.28 17.56
CA GLU A 39 -9.79 -7.16 16.79
C GLU A 39 -10.16 -7.17 15.30
N TYR A 40 -9.14 -7.11 14.45
CA TYR A 40 -9.30 -7.28 13.01
C TYR A 40 -9.71 -8.71 12.68
N ASP A 41 -10.70 -8.85 11.80
CA ASP A 41 -10.94 -10.12 11.11
C ASP A 41 -9.80 -10.37 10.11
N GLN A 42 -9.35 -11.62 9.98
CA GLN A 42 -8.38 -12.04 8.97
C GLN A 42 -8.81 -11.61 7.56
N LYS A 43 -10.12 -11.58 7.28
CA LYS A 43 -10.65 -11.12 5.99
C LYS A 43 -10.39 -9.63 5.75
N GLY A 44 -10.35 -8.82 6.81
CA GLY A 44 -10.10 -7.38 6.78
C GLY A 44 -8.64 -7.01 6.60
N ILE A 45 -7.72 -7.98 6.68
CA ILE A 45 -6.28 -7.76 6.48
C ILE A 45 -5.88 -8.22 5.08
N LYS A 46 -5.27 -7.33 4.31
CA LYS A 46 -4.80 -7.59 2.94
C LYS A 46 -3.34 -7.20 2.78
N THR A 47 -2.48 -8.17 2.46
CA THR A 47 -1.11 -7.87 2.01
C THR A 47 -1.15 -7.24 0.62
N ILE A 48 -0.70 -5.99 0.52
CA ILE A 48 -0.63 -5.22 -0.73
C ILE A 48 0.65 -5.53 -1.48
N GLU A 49 1.77 -5.64 -0.75
CA GLU A 49 3.09 -5.91 -1.30
C GLU A 49 3.91 -6.70 -0.30
N LYS A 50 4.77 -7.58 -0.82
CA LYS A 50 5.74 -8.30 -0.04
C LYS A 50 7.07 -8.33 -0.80
N LYS A 51 8.12 -7.82 -0.17
CA LYS A 51 9.52 -7.86 -0.59
C LYS A 51 10.34 -8.56 0.51
N GLU A 52 11.61 -8.83 0.23
CA GLU A 52 12.49 -9.45 1.23
C GLU A 52 12.57 -8.58 2.48
N GLY A 53 12.10 -9.14 3.61
CA GLY A 53 12.08 -8.46 4.90
C GLY A 53 11.10 -7.29 4.99
N VAL A 54 10.24 -7.02 4.00
CA VAL A 54 9.29 -5.89 4.06
C VAL A 54 7.91 -6.29 3.53
N SER A 55 6.86 -6.04 4.32
CA SER A 55 5.47 -6.30 3.95
C SER A 55 4.63 -5.03 4.11
N LEU A 56 3.88 -4.66 3.07
CA LEU A 56 2.87 -3.60 3.12
C LEU A 56 1.49 -4.23 3.22
N MET A 57 0.71 -3.84 4.22
CA MET A 57 -0.58 -4.42 4.57
C MET A 57 -1.64 -3.33 4.72
N HIS A 58 -2.84 -3.59 4.25
CA HIS A 58 -4.02 -2.76 4.46
C HIS A 58 -4.99 -3.50 5.37
N CYS A 59 -5.44 -2.85 6.44
CA CYS A 59 -6.29 -3.42 7.46
C CYS A 59 -7.58 -2.58 7.57
N THR A 60 -8.73 -3.17 7.27
CA THR A 60 -10.05 -2.54 7.43
C THR A 60 -10.79 -3.14 8.61
N CYS A 61 -11.23 -2.29 9.53
CA CYS A 61 -12.01 -2.71 10.69
C CYS A 61 -13.45 -3.00 10.27
N LYS A 62 -13.99 -4.17 10.65
CA LYS A 62 -15.40 -4.51 10.39
C LYS A 62 -16.39 -3.74 11.26
N THR A 63 -15.93 -3.14 12.36
CA THR A 63 -16.78 -2.48 13.37
C THR A 63 -16.91 -0.99 13.11
N CYS A 64 -15.80 -0.27 13.01
CA CYS A 64 -15.80 1.18 12.78
C CYS A 64 -15.52 1.57 11.33
N HIS A 65 -15.24 0.60 10.44
CA HIS A 65 -14.90 0.80 9.03
C HIS A 65 -13.61 1.60 8.75
N GLY A 66 -12.92 2.08 9.78
CA GLY A 66 -11.63 2.73 9.64
C GLY A 66 -10.57 1.79 9.06
N ALA A 67 -9.65 2.37 8.28
CA ALA A 67 -8.57 1.64 7.65
C ALA A 67 -7.19 2.11 8.14
N VAL A 68 -6.25 1.17 8.14
CA VAL A 68 -4.85 1.42 8.48
C VAL A 68 -3.98 0.78 7.41
N LEU A 69 -3.02 1.54 6.89
CA LEU A 69 -1.94 1.04 6.05
C LEU A 69 -0.70 0.81 6.92
N VAL A 70 -0.16 -0.39 6.92
CA VAL A 70 0.97 -0.78 7.77
C VAL A 70 2.12 -1.33 6.94
N LEU A 71 3.30 -0.76 7.15
CA LEU A 71 4.57 -1.27 6.66
C LEU A 71 5.25 -2.03 7.80
N LEU A 72 5.48 -3.33 7.60
CA LEU A 72 6.26 -4.19 8.49
C LEU A 72 7.62 -4.43 7.88
N ALA A 73 8.69 -4.14 8.63
CA ALA A 73 10.06 -4.46 8.24
C ALA A 73 10.66 -5.47 9.22
N SER A 74 11.23 -6.54 8.71
CA SER A 74 11.95 -7.58 9.44
C SER A 74 13.43 -7.44 9.17
N THR A 75 14.19 -7.18 10.23
CA THR A 75 15.65 -7.09 10.22
C THR A 75 16.25 -8.22 11.07
N PRO A 76 17.55 -8.52 10.96
CA PRO A 76 18.19 -9.48 11.86
C PRO A 76 18.10 -9.12 13.35
N VAL A 77 17.94 -7.84 13.66
CA VAL A 77 17.86 -7.32 15.05
C VAL A 77 16.43 -7.36 15.58
N GLY A 78 15.42 -7.50 14.72
CA GLY A 78 14.02 -7.55 15.11
C GLY A 78 13.06 -7.05 14.03
N MET A 79 11.78 -6.96 14.40
CA MET A 79 10.72 -6.46 13.53
C MET A 79 10.32 -5.04 13.95
N THR A 80 10.13 -4.16 12.97
CA THR A 80 9.62 -2.81 13.16
C THR A 80 8.37 -2.60 12.32
N SER A 81 7.48 -1.74 12.77
CA SER A 81 6.22 -1.44 12.09
C SER A 81 5.95 0.06 12.05
N VAL A 82 5.51 0.56 10.91
CA VAL A 82 4.97 1.92 10.77
C VAL A 82 3.57 1.82 10.21
N GLY A 83 2.59 2.38 10.94
CA GLY A 83 1.19 2.39 10.55
C GLY A 83 0.67 3.80 10.33
N MET A 84 -0.25 3.96 9.39
CA MET A 84 -0.95 5.20 9.12
C MET A 84 -2.45 4.93 9.04
N ILE A 85 -3.23 5.66 9.84
CA ILE A 85 -4.69 5.68 9.69
C ILE A 85 -5.01 6.38 8.38
N THR A 86 -5.88 5.79 7.59
CA THR A 86 -6.19 6.25 6.24
C THR A 86 -7.62 5.92 5.87
N ASP A 87 -8.18 6.67 4.93
CA ASP A 87 -9.42 6.38 4.24
C ASP A 87 -9.20 5.57 2.94
N LEU A 88 -7.94 5.36 2.54
CA LEU A 88 -7.60 4.67 1.30
C LEU A 88 -8.15 3.24 1.30
N THR A 89 -8.78 2.85 0.19
CA THR A 89 -9.14 1.46 -0.07
C THR A 89 -7.97 0.72 -0.74
N VAL A 90 -8.05 -0.61 -0.77
CA VAL A 90 -7.10 -1.45 -1.54
C VAL A 90 -7.04 -1.05 -3.02
N LYS A 91 -8.16 -0.55 -3.58
CA LYS A 91 -8.22 -0.07 -4.96
C LYS A 91 -7.40 1.22 -5.12
N ASP A 92 -7.56 2.17 -4.21
CA ASP A 92 -6.87 3.46 -4.26
C ASP A 92 -5.36 3.27 -4.12
N ILE A 93 -4.93 2.40 -3.20
CA ILE A 93 -3.52 2.07 -3.02
C ILE A 93 -2.91 1.51 -4.32
N LYS A 94 -3.63 0.62 -5.01
CA LYS A 94 -3.17 0.08 -6.30
C LYS A 94 -3.06 1.14 -7.38
N GLN A 95 -3.95 2.14 -7.37
CA GLN A 95 -3.90 3.26 -8.32
C GLN A 95 -2.76 4.23 -8.01
N LEU A 96 -2.48 4.49 -6.73
CA LEU A 96 -1.47 5.44 -6.29
C LEU A 96 -0.04 4.87 -6.37
N LYS A 97 0.15 3.58 -6.11
CA LYS A 97 1.46 2.93 -6.04
C LYS A 97 2.30 3.04 -7.32
N GLY A 98 1.66 3.19 -8.48
CA GLY A 98 2.34 3.34 -9.77
C GLY A 98 2.48 4.77 -10.26
N LYS A 99 2.05 5.76 -9.48
CA LYS A 99 2.19 7.17 -9.84
C LYS A 99 3.55 7.69 -9.42
N ASP A 100 4.02 8.71 -10.13
CA ASP A 100 5.23 9.43 -9.75
C ASP A 100 5.04 10.10 -8.38
N PRO A 101 6.10 10.20 -7.57
CA PRO A 101 6.08 10.99 -6.35
C PRO A 101 5.66 12.43 -6.64
N ILE A 102 4.91 13.04 -5.71
CA ILE A 102 4.59 14.46 -5.78
C ILE A 102 5.89 15.26 -5.64
N THR A 103 6.13 16.15 -6.59
CA THR A 103 7.30 17.03 -6.65
C THR A 103 6.98 18.43 -6.10
N GLU A 104 8.00 19.24 -5.86
CA GLU A 104 7.84 20.63 -5.47
C GLU A 104 7.12 21.45 -6.56
N ASP A 105 7.39 21.15 -7.83
CA ASP A 105 6.74 21.79 -8.97
C ASP A 105 5.24 21.48 -9.01
N ASP A 106 4.82 20.26 -8.66
CA ASP A 106 3.40 19.90 -8.56
C ASP A 106 2.70 20.74 -7.49
N VAL A 107 3.36 20.96 -6.35
CA VAL A 107 2.84 21.78 -5.24
C VAL A 107 2.72 23.25 -5.66
N LEU A 108 3.75 23.80 -6.32
CA LEU A 108 3.73 25.18 -6.81
C LEU A 108 2.67 25.38 -7.90
N ALA A 109 2.55 24.44 -8.83
CA ALA A 109 1.53 24.47 -9.88
C ALA A 109 0.12 24.41 -9.29
N PHE A 110 -0.10 23.55 -8.29
CA PHE A 110 -1.39 23.48 -7.61
C PHE A 110 -1.71 24.77 -6.84
N HIS A 111 -0.74 25.34 -6.12
CA HIS A 111 -0.92 26.62 -5.44
C HIS A 111 -1.28 27.74 -6.42
N GLN A 112 -0.57 27.83 -7.55
CA GLN A 112 -0.88 28.81 -8.60
C GLN A 112 -2.27 28.58 -9.19
N PHE A 113 -2.66 27.33 -9.44
CA PHE A 113 -4.01 26.98 -9.91
C PHE A 113 -5.09 27.50 -8.94
N VAL A 114 -4.94 27.22 -7.65
CA VAL A 114 -5.90 27.65 -6.62
C VAL A 114 -5.98 29.18 -6.54
N GLN A 115 -4.85 29.88 -6.59
CA GLN A 115 -4.81 31.35 -6.51
C GLN A 115 -5.34 32.03 -7.77
N GLN A 116 -5.00 31.50 -8.96
CA GLN A 116 -5.24 32.21 -10.20
C GLN A 116 -6.67 32.01 -10.72
N LYS A 117 -7.27 30.82 -10.57
CA LYS A 117 -8.65 30.56 -11.00
C LYS A 117 -9.21 29.35 -10.26
N GLN A 118 -10.17 29.56 -9.33
CA GLN A 118 -11.48 28.90 -9.27
C GLN A 118 -12.12 29.07 -7.86
N PRO A 119 -12.91 30.14 -7.60
CA PRO A 119 -13.75 30.22 -6.41
C PRO A 119 -14.69 29.00 -6.26
N SER A 120 -15.07 28.41 -7.39
CA SER A 120 -15.85 27.17 -7.50
C SER A 120 -15.13 25.95 -6.95
N PHE A 121 -13.82 25.82 -7.18
CA PHE A 121 -13.03 24.70 -6.67
C PHE A 121 -12.86 24.79 -5.15
N LEU A 122 -12.56 25.98 -4.63
CA LEU A 122 -12.49 26.24 -3.19
C LEU A 122 -13.83 25.98 -2.50
N LYS A 123 -14.94 26.42 -3.12
CA LYS A 123 -16.29 26.12 -2.65
C LYS A 123 -16.60 24.63 -2.64
N TYR A 124 -16.19 23.89 -3.67
CA TYR A 124 -16.44 22.46 -3.76
C TYR A 124 -15.72 21.67 -2.64
N ILE A 125 -14.51 22.10 -2.28
CA ILE A 125 -13.73 21.47 -1.18
C ILE A 125 -14.24 21.90 0.20
N SER A 126 -14.71 23.14 0.39
CA SER A 126 -15.22 23.59 1.69
C SER A 126 -16.55 22.97 2.08
N ASP A 127 -17.34 22.53 1.09
CA ASP A 127 -18.69 22.02 1.27
C ASP A 127 -18.75 20.47 1.31
N SER A 128 -17.60 19.79 1.19
CA SER A 128 -17.45 18.32 1.25
C SER A 128 -16.98 17.85 2.63
#